data_AF-A0A1J4V0G6-F1
#
_entry.id   AF-A0A1J4V0G6-F1
#
_cell.length_a   1.000
_cell.length_b   1.000
_cell.length_c   1.000
_cell.angle_alpha   90.00
_cell.angle_beta   90.00
_cell.angle_gamma   90.00
#
_symmetry.space_group_name_H-M   'P 1'
#
loop_
_entity.id
_entity.type
_entity.pdbx_description
1 polymer ?
#
loop_
_entity_poly.entity_id
_entity_poly.type
_entity_poly.pdbx_seq_one_letter_code
_entity_poly.pdbx_strand_id
1 'polypeptide(L)'
;MNSKIFYAAIAVLGVMLLALSAYQFNQWWNTRATLQPSLTQLDEIAGDAETLAALGLGAADVESTRSTMTGALDAMMQVALADLVLGVLLFAAGVSYYPREHAQGHY
;
A
#
# COMPACT_ATOMS: atom_id res chain seq x y z
N MET A 1 23.98 -1.70 25.09
CA MET A 1 22.99 -2.53 24.37
C MET A 1 23.77 -3.48 23.46
N ASN A 2 23.46 -4.78 23.47
CA ASN A 2 24.19 -5.77 22.66
C ASN A 2 23.88 -5.54 21.17
N SER A 3 24.90 -5.28 20.34
CA SER A 3 24.75 -4.95 18.92
C SER A 3 24.01 -6.04 18.13
N LYS A 4 24.17 -7.31 18.54
CA LYS A 4 23.39 -8.45 17.99
C LYS A 4 21.88 -8.27 18.14
N ILE A 5 21.44 -7.89 19.34
CA ILE A 5 20.01 -7.70 19.65
C ILE A 5 19.45 -6.52 18.85
N PHE A 6 20.25 -5.46 18.66
CA PHE A 6 19.86 -4.31 17.87
C PHE A 6 19.60 -4.67 16.40
N TYR A 7 20.54 -5.37 15.74
CA TYR A 7 20.37 -5.76 14.34
C TYR A 7 19.27 -6.82 14.13
N ALA A 8 19.12 -7.74 15.07
CA ALA A 8 17.99 -8.67 15.08
C ALA A 8 16.64 -7.93 15.19
N ALA A 9 16.55 -6.93 16.07
CA ALA A 9 15.35 -6.10 16.20
C ALA A 9 15.04 -5.34 14.90
N ILE A 10 16.06 -4.79 14.23
CA ILE A 10 15.90 -4.14 12.92
C ILE A 10 15.37 -5.14 11.87
N ALA A 11 15.91 -6.35 11.81
CA ALA A 11 15.44 -7.38 10.88
C ALA A 11 13.96 -7.74 11.15
N VAL A 12 13.59 -7.91 12.42
CA VAL A 12 12.20 -8.20 12.83
C VAL A 12 11.26 -7.05 12.46
N LEU A 13 11.65 -5.79 12.71
CA LEU A 13 10.88 -4.62 12.28
C LEU A 13 10.67 -4.63 10.75
N GLY A 14 11.70 -4.99 9.99
CA GLY A 14 11.59 -5.18 8.54
C GLY A 14 10.53 -6.23 8.17
N VAL A 15 10.56 -7.41 8.78
CA VAL A 15 9.56 -8.47 8.55
C VAL A 15 8.15 -8.01 8.92
N MET A 16 7.98 -7.27 10.02
CA MET A 16 6.68 -6.75 10.43
C MET A 16 6.12 -5.76 9.40
N LEU A 17 6.95 -4.86 8.85
CA LEU A 17 6.54 -3.95 7.79
C LEU A 17 6.22 -4.68 6.48
N LEU A 18 6.97 -5.74 6.14
CA LEU A 18 6.63 -6.59 4.98
C LEU A 18 5.25 -7.23 5.15
N ALA A 19 4.95 -7.78 6.33
CA ALA A 19 3.63 -8.35 6.62
C ALA A 19 2.52 -7.28 6.58
N LEU A 20 2.79 -6.09 7.12
CA LEU A 20 1.87 -4.95 7.08
C LEU A 20 1.59 -4.51 5.64
N SER A 21 2.62 -4.39 4.80
CA SER A 21 2.49 -4.02 3.39
C SER A 21 1.66 -5.03 2.60
N ALA A 22 1.82 -6.34 2.87
CA ALA A 22 1.02 -7.38 2.25
C ALA A 22 -0.46 -7.29 2.65
N TYR A 23 -0.73 -6.98 3.93
CA TYR A 23 -2.09 -6.74 4.41
C TYR A 23 -2.71 -5.49 3.76
N GLN A 24 -1.98 -4.37 3.71
CA GLN A 24 -2.45 -3.13 3.08
C GLN A 24 -2.70 -3.31 1.57
N PHE A 25 -1.82 -4.04 0.88
CA PHE A 25 -2.02 -4.38 -0.53
C PHE A 25 -3.27 -5.23 -0.72
N ASN A 26 -3.49 -6.24 0.14
CA ASN A 26 -4.72 -7.02 0.10
C ASN A 26 -5.97 -6.16 0.36
N GLN A 27 -5.89 -5.18 1.26
CA GLN A 27 -6.99 -4.23 1.47
C GLN A 27 -7.24 -3.38 0.24
N TRP A 28 -6.19 -2.78 -0.35
CA TRP A 28 -6.31 -2.05 -1.61
C TRP A 28 -6.95 -2.90 -2.70
N TRP A 29 -6.51 -4.16 -2.87
CA TRP A 29 -7.02 -5.07 -3.88
C TRP A 29 -8.52 -5.33 -3.71
N ASN A 30 -8.95 -5.65 -2.48
CA ASN A 30 -10.35 -5.92 -2.19
C ASN A 30 -11.20 -4.65 -2.32
N THR A 31 -10.75 -3.52 -1.77
CA THR A 31 -11.46 -2.24 -1.89
C THR A 31 -11.60 -1.83 -3.36
N ARG A 32 -10.55 -1.97 -4.16
CA ARG A 32 -10.61 -1.72 -5.60
C ARG A 32 -11.63 -2.63 -6.29
N ALA A 33 -11.61 -3.93 -6.02
CA ALA A 33 -12.57 -4.86 -6.60
C ALA A 33 -14.02 -4.51 -6.25
N THR A 34 -14.26 -4.02 -5.02
CA THR A 34 -15.59 -3.54 -4.59
C THR A 34 -15.97 -2.20 -5.22
N LEU A 35 -15.03 -1.27 -5.42
CA LEU A 35 -15.31 0.06 -5.99
C LEU A 35 -15.39 0.06 -7.52
N GLN A 36 -14.77 -0.92 -8.19
CA GLN A 36 -14.71 -0.98 -9.66
C GLN A 36 -16.09 -0.87 -10.33
N PRO A 37 -17.15 -1.58 -9.89
CA PRO A 37 -18.48 -1.43 -10.47
C PRO A 37 -19.07 -0.03 -10.28
N SER A 38 -18.87 0.59 -9.11
CA SER A 38 -19.34 1.95 -8.83
C SER A 38 -18.63 2.99 -9.69
N LEU A 39 -17.32 2.82 -9.93
CA LEU A 39 -16.58 3.66 -10.86
C LEU A 39 -17.09 3.51 -12.29
N THR A 40 -17.35 2.28 -12.74
CA THR A 40 -17.94 2.05 -14.08
C THR A 40 -19.34 2.69 -14.21
N GLN A 41 -20.18 2.58 -13.18
CA GLN A 41 -21.50 3.25 -13.18
C GLN A 41 -21.37 4.78 -13.20
N LEU A 42 -20.40 5.35 -12.47
CA LEU A 42 -20.12 6.78 -12.54
C LEU A 42 -19.68 7.20 -13.96
N ASP A 43 -18.89 6.37 -14.65
CA ASP A 43 -18.49 6.63 -16.04
C ASP A 43 -19.68 6.59 -17.01
N GLU A 44 -20.60 5.65 -16.82
CA GLU A 44 -21.83 5.54 -17.61
C GLU A 44 -22.74 6.75 -17.39
N ILE A 45 -22.95 7.15 -16.12
CA ILE A 45 -23.76 8.34 -15.77
C ILE A 45 -23.10 9.61 -16.31
N ALA A 46 -21.77 9.75 -16.20
CA ALA A 46 -21.04 10.91 -16.71
C ALA A 46 -21.22 11.11 -18.22
N GLY A 47 -21.45 10.02 -18.97
CA GLY A 47 -21.66 10.05 -20.42
C GLY A 47 -23.07 10.44 -20.86
N ASP A 48 -24.05 10.47 -19.94
CA ASP A 48 -25.44 10.75 -20.23
C ASP A 48 -25.95 12.00 -19.52
N ALA A 49 -26.04 13.10 -20.28
CA ALA A 49 -26.52 14.39 -19.79
C ALA A 49 -27.98 14.37 -19.34
N GLU A 50 -28.82 13.50 -19.90
CA GLU A 50 -30.24 13.38 -19.52
C GLU A 50 -30.37 12.69 -18.17
N THR A 51 -29.60 11.63 -17.94
CA THR A 51 -29.51 10.94 -16.65
C THR A 51 -28.89 11.83 -15.56
N LEU A 52 -27.83 12.59 -15.87
CA LEU A 52 -27.25 13.59 -14.95
C LEU A 52 -28.29 14.62 -14.51
N ALA A 53 -29.05 15.17 -15.46
CA ALA A 53 -30.10 16.14 -15.18
C ALA A 53 -31.25 15.52 -14.35
N ALA A 54 -31.64 14.28 -14.63
CA ALA A 54 -32.67 13.56 -13.88
C ALA A 54 -32.24 13.24 -12.44
N LEU A 55 -30.95 13.00 -12.21
CA LEU A 55 -30.38 12.78 -10.87
C LEU A 55 -30.05 14.08 -10.12
N GLY A 56 -30.20 15.23 -10.76
CA GLY A 56 -29.81 16.53 -10.20
C GLY A 56 -28.30 16.66 -9.97
N LEU A 57 -27.49 15.88 -10.70
CA LEU A 57 -26.04 15.86 -10.57
C LEU A 57 -25.39 16.68 -11.68
N GLY A 58 -24.42 17.51 -11.31
CA GLY A 58 -23.53 18.13 -12.29
C GLY A 58 -22.45 17.15 -12.74
N ALA A 59 -21.95 17.33 -13.97
CA ALA A 59 -20.76 16.60 -14.44
C ALA A 59 -19.55 16.79 -13.50
N ALA A 60 -19.45 17.95 -12.85
CA ALA A 60 -18.42 18.25 -11.86
C ALA A 60 -18.55 17.39 -10.58
N ASP A 61 -19.77 17.06 -10.16
CA ASP A 61 -20.01 16.26 -8.95
C ASP A 61 -19.60 14.79 -9.17
N VAL A 62 -19.91 14.27 -10.37
CA VAL A 62 -19.53 12.92 -10.78
C VAL A 62 -18.00 12.80 -10.91
N GLU A 63 -17.34 13.77 -11.53
CA GLU A 63 -15.89 13.78 -11.63
C GLU A 63 -15.19 13.95 -10.27
N SER A 64 -15.74 14.80 -9.39
CA SER A 64 -15.24 14.95 -8.02
C SER A 64 -15.32 13.64 -7.23
N THR A 65 -16.45 12.93 -7.37
CA THR A 65 -16.64 11.62 -6.74
C THR A 65 -15.65 10.59 -7.27
N ARG A 66 -15.49 10.51 -8.60
CA ARG A 66 -14.51 9.63 -9.25
C ARG A 66 -13.10 9.93 -8.77
N SER A 67 -12.69 11.20 -8.78
CA SER A 67 -11.36 11.64 -8.33
C SER A 67 -11.10 11.31 -6.87
N THR A 68 -12.10 11.49 -6.00
CA THR A 68 -11.99 11.13 -4.58
C THR A 68 -11.82 9.62 -4.38
N MET A 69 -12.61 8.80 -5.07
CA MET A 69 -12.53 7.33 -4.97
C MET A 69 -11.20 6.79 -5.51
N THR A 70 -10.76 7.29 -6.67
CA THR A 70 -9.48 6.87 -7.27
C THR A 70 -8.29 7.36 -6.44
N GLY A 71 -8.32 8.61 -5.97
CA GLY A 71 -7.28 9.15 -5.08
C GLY A 71 -7.16 8.39 -3.76
N ALA A 72 -8.27 7.93 -3.18
CA ALA A 72 -8.23 7.08 -1.99
C ALA A 72 -7.56 5.73 -2.26
N LEU A 73 -7.87 5.08 -3.39
CA LEU A 73 -7.21 3.83 -3.81
C LEU A 73 -5.72 4.04 -4.06
N ASP A 74 -5.33 5.12 -4.71
CA ASP A 74 -3.93 5.44 -4.96
C ASP A 74 -3.17 5.68 -3.65
N ALA A 75 -3.76 6.42 -2.71
CA ALA A 75 -3.18 6.63 -1.39
C ALA A 75 -2.97 5.31 -0.64
N MET A 76 -3.94 4.40 -0.67
CA MET A 76 -3.81 3.07 -0.06
C MET A 76 -2.65 2.28 -0.68
N MET A 77 -2.54 2.30 -2.01
CA MET A 77 -1.43 1.65 -2.71
C MET A 77 -0.08 2.26 -2.35
N GLN A 78 0.01 3.60 -2.30
CA GLN A 78 1.25 4.30 -1.96
C GLN A 78 1.73 3.93 -0.55
N VAL A 79 0.83 3.84 0.42
CA VAL A 79 1.16 3.40 1.79
C VAL A 79 1.67 1.97 1.79
N ALA A 80 0.99 1.05 1.08
CA ALA A 80 1.43 -0.34 0.94
C ALA A 80 2.85 -0.44 0.33
N LEU A 81 3.14 0.35 -0.70
CA LEU A 81 4.45 0.38 -1.34
C LEU A 81 5.52 1.00 -0.43
N ALA A 82 5.19 2.05 0.32
CA ALA A 82 6.11 2.68 1.26
C ALA A 82 6.52 1.70 2.37
N ASP A 83 5.56 0.99 2.97
CA ASP A 83 5.82 -0.02 3.99
C ASP A 83 6.57 -1.22 3.43
N LEU A 84 6.30 -1.63 2.18
CA LEU A 84 7.06 -2.67 1.49
C LEU A 84 8.53 -2.27 1.35
N VAL A 85 8.80 -1.08 0.80
CA VAL A 85 10.16 -0.57 0.58
C VAL A 85 10.90 -0.44 1.90
N LEU A 86 10.29 0.18 2.91
CA LEU A 86 10.90 0.34 4.22
C LEU A 86 11.15 -1.03 4.89
N GLY A 87 10.21 -1.96 4.77
CA GLY A 87 10.35 -3.33 5.25
C GLY A 87 11.52 -4.06 4.62
N VAL A 88 11.66 -3.99 3.29
CA VAL A 88 12.80 -4.57 2.56
C VAL A 88 14.13 -3.95 3.03
N LEU A 89 14.19 -2.62 3.15
CA LEU A 89 15.41 -1.92 3.57
C LEU A 89 15.82 -2.29 5.00
N LEU A 90 14.87 -2.31 5.94
CA LEU A 90 15.15 -2.70 7.32
C LEU A 90 15.54 -4.17 7.43
N PHE A 91 14.85 -5.07 6.72
CA PHE A 91 15.21 -6.48 6.71
C PHE A 91 16.63 -6.69 6.15
N ALA A 92 16.94 -6.09 5.01
CA ALA A 92 18.25 -6.18 4.39
C ALA A 92 19.35 -5.58 5.27
N ALA A 93 19.11 -4.44 5.92
CA ALA A 93 20.04 -3.84 6.87
C ALA A 93 20.25 -4.75 8.10
N GLY A 94 19.16 -5.24 8.70
CA GLY A 94 19.22 -6.11 9.87
C GLY A 94 19.99 -7.40 9.60
N VAL A 95 19.78 -8.03 8.45
CA VAL A 95 20.50 -9.27 8.05
C VAL A 95 21.95 -8.99 7.67
N SER A 96 22.23 -7.90 6.94
CA SER A 96 23.60 -7.57 6.49
C SER A 96 24.53 -7.20 7.64
N TYR A 97 24.00 -6.53 8.66
CA TYR A 97 24.78 -6.09 9.83
C TYR A 97 24.69 -7.05 11.02
N TYR A 98 23.85 -8.10 10.96
CA TYR A 98 23.87 -9.16 11.96
C TYR A 98 25.25 -9.82 11.93
N PRO A 99 26.03 -9.77 13.03
CA PRO A 99 27.37 -10.31 13.02
C PRO A 99 27.29 -11.83 12.81
N ARG A 100 27.72 -12.27 11.63
CA ARG A 100 27.91 -13.67 11.30
C ARG A 100 29.13 -14.17 12.08
N GLU A 101 28.90 -14.74 13.25
CA GLU A 101 29.91 -15.59 13.88
C GLU A 101 30.10 -16.81 12.98
N HIS A 102 31.03 -16.77 12.02
CA HIS A 102 31.75 -17.92 11.43
C HIS A 102 32.61 -17.39 10.27
N ALA A 103 33.91 -17.14 10.49
CA ALA A 103 34.97 -17.27 9.46
C ALA A 103 36.39 -16.83 9.90
N GLN A 104 36.76 -16.66 11.17
CA GLN A 104 38.18 -16.45 11.53
C GLN A 104 38.59 -17.17 12.81
N GLY A 105 39.36 -18.26 12.64
CA GLY A 105 40.38 -18.69 13.59
C GLY A 105 40.07 -19.91 14.45
N HIS A 106 40.22 -21.11 13.88
CA HIS A 106 40.82 -22.27 14.58
C HIS A 106 41.47 -23.18 13.53
N TYR A 107 42.64 -22.74 13.04
CA TYR A 107 43.73 -23.65 12.71
C TYR A 107 44.69 -23.64 13.91
#